data_AF-A0A0B7HR71-F1
#
_entry.id   AF-A0A0B7HR71-F1
#
_cell.length_a   1.000
_cell.length_b   1.000
_cell.length_c   1.000
_cell.angle_alpha   90.00
_cell.angle_beta   90.00
_cell.angle_gamma   90.00
#
_symmetry.space_group_name_H-M   'P 1'
#
loop_
_entity.id
_entity.type
_entity.pdbx_description
1 polymer ?
#
loop_
_entity_poly.entity_id
_entity_poly.type
_entity_poly.pdbx_seq_one_letter_code
_entity_poly.pdbx_strand_id
1 'polypeptide(L)'
;MGGFLVINKDRITHSKINKNETAKFKKEKRVALVYAQNGYQMELWNEIPGISSPDGALNGIPIDLKSLSSHNNIVKEAKSAINKQGAKMVLFEFTKETNKIYWEILKLKEQNIKAMYYFKDKNEVHRNF
;
A
#
# COMPACT_ATOMS: atom_id res chain seq x y z
N MET A 1 -21.22 4.80 -0.09
CA MET A 1 -19.83 5.21 -0.46
C MET A 1 -19.52 4.65 -1.84
N GLY A 2 -18.83 5.43 -2.70
CA GLY A 2 -18.65 5.14 -4.14
C GLY A 2 -17.21 4.81 -4.56
N GLY A 3 -16.41 4.21 -3.67
CA GLY A 3 -15.05 3.77 -4.01
C GLY A 3 -15.05 2.57 -4.95
N PHE A 4 -13.93 2.34 -5.64
CA PHE A 4 -13.77 1.22 -6.57
C PHE A 4 -12.32 0.75 -6.63
N LEU A 5 -12.13 -0.48 -7.13
CA LEU A 5 -10.81 -1.05 -7.38
C LEU A 5 -10.71 -1.46 -8.85
N VAL A 6 -9.81 -0.80 -9.58
CA VAL A 6 -9.40 -1.18 -10.94
C VAL A 6 -8.05 -1.88 -10.86
N ILE A 7 -7.92 -3.00 -11.56
CA ILE A 7 -6.68 -3.77 -11.62
C ILE A 7 -6.29 -3.94 -13.08
N ASN A 8 -5.05 -3.56 -13.41
CA ASN A 8 -4.51 -3.79 -14.74
C ASN A 8 -4.54 -5.29 -15.11
N LYS A 9 -4.95 -5.61 -16.34
CA LYS A 9 -5.09 -6.99 -16.82
C LYS A 9 -3.75 -7.75 -16.82
N ASP A 10 -2.64 -7.08 -17.12
CA ASP A 10 -1.31 -7.69 -17.15
C ASP A 10 -0.85 -8.07 -15.75
N ARG A 11 -1.20 -7.28 -14.72
CA ARG A 11 -0.94 -7.65 -13.31
C ARG A 11 -1.70 -8.93 -12.92
N ILE A 12 -2.93 -9.10 -13.40
CA ILE A 12 -3.71 -10.34 -13.19
C ILE A 12 -3.03 -11.51 -13.89
N THR A 13 -2.57 -11.34 -15.13
CA THR A 13 -1.84 -12.38 -15.87
C THR A 13 -0.53 -12.75 -15.16
N HIS A 14 0.26 -11.76 -14.73
CA HIS A 14 1.51 -11.96 -14.01
C HIS A 14 1.31 -12.74 -12.70
N SER A 15 0.22 -12.46 -11.98
CA SER A 15 -0.10 -13.16 -10.73
C SER A 15 -0.24 -14.68 -10.88
N LYS A 16 -0.50 -15.18 -12.09
CA LYS A 16 -0.70 -16.61 -12.38
C LYS A 16 0.59 -17.35 -12.71
N ILE A 17 1.74 -16.67 -12.81
CA ILE A 17 3.02 -17.28 -13.20
C ILE A 17 3.46 -18.35 -12.19
N ASN A 18 3.39 -18.04 -10.89
CA ASN A 18 3.75 -18.99 -9.84
C ASN A 18 3.06 -18.64 -8.51
N LYS A 19 3.18 -19.54 -7.52
CA LYS A 19 2.54 -19.40 -6.21
C LYS A 19 2.98 -18.14 -5.45
N ASN A 20 4.22 -17.69 -5.63
CA ASN A 20 4.74 -16.49 -4.97
C ASN A 20 4.10 -15.22 -5.56
N GLU A 21 4.03 -15.11 -6.89
CA GLU A 21 3.34 -14.01 -7.56
C GLU A 21 1.84 -14.00 -7.25
N THR A 22 1.22 -15.17 -7.17
CA THR A 22 -0.18 -15.28 -6.74
C THR A 22 -0.36 -14.77 -5.31
N ALA A 23 0.54 -15.14 -4.38
CA ALA A 23 0.46 -14.73 -2.98
C ALA A 23 0.70 -13.21 -2.82
N LYS A 24 1.69 -12.67 -3.54
CA LYS A 24 1.99 -11.24 -3.60
C LYS A 24 0.77 -10.45 -4.09
N PHE A 25 0.22 -10.83 -5.26
CA PHE A 25 -0.96 -10.18 -5.82
C PHE A 25 -2.18 -10.26 -4.91
N LYS A 26 -2.44 -11.41 -4.27
CA LYS A 26 -3.54 -11.54 -3.28
C LYS A 26 -3.38 -10.56 -2.12
N LYS A 27 -2.14 -10.33 -1.67
CA LYS A 27 -1.82 -9.40 -0.59
C LYS A 27 -2.15 -7.97 -1.03
N GLU A 28 -1.66 -7.55 -2.19
CA GLU A 28 -1.87 -6.21 -2.76
C GLU A 28 -3.35 -5.93 -3.03
N LYS A 29 -4.02 -6.87 -3.71
CA LYS A 29 -5.45 -6.77 -4.00
C LYS A 29 -6.27 -6.60 -2.72
N ARG A 30 -5.94 -7.35 -1.67
CA ARG A 30 -6.63 -7.23 -0.37
C ARG A 30 -6.40 -5.86 0.26
N VAL A 31 -5.17 -5.36 0.26
CA VAL A 31 -4.87 -4.01 0.77
C VAL A 31 -5.68 -2.97 0.02
N ALA A 32 -5.60 -2.97 -1.32
CA ALA A 32 -6.32 -2.03 -2.16
C ALA A 32 -7.85 -2.12 -1.99
N LEU A 33 -8.39 -3.33 -1.81
CA LEU A 33 -9.82 -3.53 -1.61
C LEU A 33 -10.33 -2.84 -0.34
N VAL A 34 -9.58 -2.89 0.77
CA VAL A 34 -9.99 -2.22 2.02
C VAL A 34 -10.04 -0.70 1.82
N TYR A 35 -9.07 -0.12 1.12
CA TYR A 35 -9.13 1.31 0.76
C TYR A 35 -10.33 1.60 -0.14
N ALA A 36 -10.62 0.78 -1.16
CA ALA A 36 -11.79 0.97 -2.01
C ALA A 36 -13.11 0.91 -1.21
N GLN A 37 -13.22 -0.02 -0.25
CA GLN A 37 -14.38 -0.13 0.65
C GLN A 37 -14.54 1.09 1.56
N ASN A 38 -13.44 1.77 1.89
CA ASN A 38 -13.44 3.05 2.62
C ASN A 38 -13.71 4.25 1.71
N GLY A 39 -14.15 4.04 0.46
CA GLY A 39 -14.60 5.09 -0.45
C GLY A 39 -13.53 5.69 -1.36
N TYR A 40 -12.32 5.14 -1.38
CA TYR A 40 -11.24 5.60 -2.25
C TYR A 40 -11.32 4.98 -3.65
N GLN A 41 -10.84 5.70 -4.66
CA GLN A 41 -10.63 5.16 -6.01
C GLN A 41 -9.24 4.55 -6.07
N MET A 42 -9.18 3.22 -6.16
CA MET A 42 -7.93 2.48 -6.18
C MET A 42 -7.65 1.93 -7.57
N GLU A 43 -6.43 2.14 -8.04
CA GLU A 43 -5.91 1.55 -9.27
C GLU A 43 -4.65 0.76 -8.95
N LEU A 44 -4.55 -0.46 -9.44
CA LEU A 44 -3.30 -1.23 -9.45
C LEU A 44 -2.73 -1.26 -10.86
N TRP A 45 -1.53 -0.71 -11.02
CA TRP A 45 -0.85 -0.63 -12.30
C TRP A 45 -0.08 -1.92 -12.62
N ASN A 46 0.44 -2.02 -13.85
CA ASN A 46 1.26 -3.16 -14.23
C ASN A 46 2.63 -3.10 -13.53
N GLU A 47 3.17 -4.27 -13.19
CA GLU A 47 4.56 -4.39 -12.73
C GLU A 47 5.45 -4.73 -13.92
N ILE A 48 6.41 -3.87 -14.23
CA ILE A 48 7.38 -4.13 -15.30
C ILE A 48 8.66 -4.69 -14.65
N PRO A 49 9.06 -5.95 -14.93
CA PRO A 49 10.28 -6.53 -14.37
C PRO A 49 11.51 -5.66 -14.63
N GLY A 50 12.29 -5.40 -13.58
CA GLY A 50 13.51 -4.58 -13.66
C GLY A 50 13.28 -3.07 -13.61
N ILE A 51 12.02 -2.58 -13.62
CA ILE A 51 11.70 -1.16 -13.51
C ILE A 51 11.07 -0.86 -12.16
N SER A 52 11.74 -0.03 -11.35
CA SER A 52 11.17 0.47 -10.10
C SER A 52 10.03 1.44 -10.41
N SER A 53 8.81 1.09 -10.00
CA SER A 53 7.61 1.89 -10.22
C SER A 53 6.65 1.76 -9.04
N PRO A 54 5.72 2.72 -8.85
CA PRO A 54 4.68 2.62 -7.84
C PRO A 54 3.72 1.48 -8.17
N ASP A 55 3.07 0.93 -7.14
CA ASP A 55 2.07 -0.14 -7.32
C ASP A 55 0.81 0.32 -8.05
N GLY A 56 0.49 1.62 -7.98
CA GLY A 56 -0.80 2.09 -8.43
C GLY A 56 -1.10 3.53 -8.05
N ALA A 57 -2.39 3.86 -7.97
CA ALA A 57 -2.86 5.16 -7.53
C ALA A 57 -4.05 5.09 -6.56
N LEU A 58 -4.12 6.09 -5.66
CA LEU A 58 -5.28 6.39 -4.82
C LEU A 58 -5.80 7.77 -5.21
N ASN A 59 -7.02 7.83 -5.77
CA ASN A 59 -7.61 9.05 -6.34
C ASN A 59 -6.64 9.78 -7.32
N GLY A 60 -5.96 9.01 -8.18
CA GLY A 60 -4.96 9.52 -9.14
C GLY A 60 -3.59 9.86 -8.54
N ILE A 61 -3.40 9.76 -7.22
CA ILE A 61 -2.10 9.99 -6.57
C ILE A 61 -1.28 8.70 -6.60
N PRO A 62 -0.03 8.69 -7.14
CA PRO A 62 0.80 7.49 -7.15
C PRO A 62 1.10 6.94 -5.74
N ILE A 63 0.88 5.65 -5.53
CA ILE A 63 1.06 4.97 -4.24
C ILE A 63 1.91 3.71 -4.32
N ASP A 64 2.42 3.30 -3.16
CA ASP A 64 3.00 1.98 -2.93
C ASP A 64 2.24 1.28 -1.81
N LEU A 65 1.99 -0.02 -1.96
CA LEU A 65 1.25 -0.84 -1.01
C LEU A 65 2.20 -1.63 -0.13
N LYS A 66 2.07 -1.46 1.20
CA LYS A 66 2.85 -2.23 2.16
C LYS A 66 1.91 -2.95 3.13
N SER A 67 2.18 -4.21 3.39
CA SER A 67 1.48 -4.97 4.44
C SER A 67 2.51 -5.56 5.39
N LEU A 68 2.52 -5.06 6.62
CA LEU A 68 3.58 -5.28 7.60
C LEU A 68 3.01 -5.81 8.91
N SER A 69 3.75 -6.71 9.55
CA SER A 69 3.42 -7.28 10.86
C SER A 69 4.22 -6.68 12.02
N SER A 70 5.22 -5.84 11.70
CA SER A 70 6.14 -5.24 12.66
C SER A 70 6.56 -3.83 12.25
N HIS A 71 6.86 -3.02 13.25
CA HIS A 71 7.34 -1.65 13.15
C HIS A 71 8.71 -1.49 12.46
N ASN A 72 9.59 -2.50 12.54
CA ASN A 72 11.02 -2.40 12.19
C ASN A 72 11.31 -1.80 10.80
N ASN A 73 10.41 -2.00 9.84
CA ASN A 73 10.63 -1.61 8.44
C ASN A 73 9.74 -0.46 7.96
N ILE A 74 8.87 0.11 8.79
CA ILE A 74 7.87 1.11 8.35
C ILE A 74 8.55 2.31 7.67
N VAL A 75 9.45 2.99 8.39
CA VAL A 75 10.13 4.19 7.87
C VAL A 75 11.03 3.86 6.68
N LYS A 76 11.74 2.73 6.73
CA LYS A 76 12.65 2.30 5.66
C LYS A 76 11.89 2.04 4.35
N GLU A 77 10.81 1.25 4.43
CA GLU A 77 9.96 0.93 3.28
C GLU A 77 9.30 2.18 2.72
N ALA A 78 8.82 3.08 3.60
CA ALA A 78 8.20 4.32 3.16
C ALA A 78 9.16 5.23 2.39
N LYS A 79 10.40 5.40 2.90
CA LYS A 79 11.44 6.15 2.20
C LYS A 79 11.79 5.53 0.84
N SER A 80 11.85 4.20 0.77
CA SER A 80 12.12 3.51 -0.49
C SER A 80 11.01 3.76 -1.51
N ALA A 81 9.75 3.69 -1.09
CA ALA A 81 8.60 3.96 -1.94
C ALA A 81 8.64 5.37 -2.52
N ILE A 82 8.89 6.39 -1.69
CA ILE A 82 8.93 7.77 -2.15
C ILE A 82 10.17 8.06 -3.02
N ASN A 83 11.36 7.69 -2.54
CA ASN A 83 12.61 8.14 -3.14
C ASN A 83 13.07 7.29 -4.34
N LYS A 84 12.70 6.01 -4.38
CA LYS A 84 13.14 5.08 -5.43
C LYS A 84 12.03 4.72 -6.39
N GLN A 85 10.85 4.43 -5.86
CA GLN A 85 9.70 3.97 -6.67
C GLN A 85 8.88 5.15 -7.20
N GLY A 86 9.09 6.37 -6.72
CA GLY A 86 8.39 7.57 -7.19
C GLY A 86 6.96 7.72 -6.65
N ALA A 87 6.58 6.93 -5.64
CA ALA A 87 5.30 7.07 -4.97
C ALA A 87 5.20 8.46 -4.31
N LYS A 88 3.98 8.97 -4.16
CA LYS A 88 3.69 10.22 -3.43
C LYS A 88 3.07 9.97 -2.06
N MET A 89 2.58 8.76 -1.84
CA MET A 89 2.01 8.32 -0.58
C MET A 89 2.19 6.79 -0.44
N VAL A 90 2.27 6.33 0.80
CA VAL A 90 2.36 4.90 1.11
C VAL A 90 1.09 4.44 1.79
N LEU A 91 0.52 3.35 1.32
CA LEU A 91 -0.68 2.76 1.91
C LEU A 91 -0.30 1.50 2.68
N PHE A 92 -0.44 1.57 4.00
CA PHE A 92 -0.12 0.46 4.88
C PHE A 92 -1.34 -0.36 5.23
N GLU A 93 -1.13 -1.66 5.32
CA GLU A 93 -1.87 -2.52 6.22
C GLU A 93 -0.94 -2.97 7.34
N PHE A 94 -1.43 -2.88 8.58
CA PHE A 94 -0.79 -3.48 9.73
C PHE A 94 -1.56 -4.72 10.19
N THR A 95 -0.89 -5.88 10.20
CA THR A 95 -1.52 -7.14 10.64
C THR A 95 -1.55 -7.30 12.16
N LYS A 96 -0.92 -6.37 12.88
CA LYS A 96 -0.91 -6.29 14.34
C LYS A 96 -0.99 -4.83 14.74
N GLU A 97 -1.72 -4.54 15.80
CA GLU A 97 -1.75 -3.22 16.41
C GLU A 97 -0.79 -3.17 17.59
N THR A 98 0.16 -2.24 17.56
CA THR A 98 1.13 -2.05 18.65
C THR A 98 1.48 -0.58 18.79
N ASN A 99 1.81 -0.14 20.01
CA ASN A 99 2.26 1.23 20.26
C ASN A 99 3.45 1.61 19.37
N LYS A 100 4.39 0.69 19.13
CA LYS A 100 5.57 0.94 18.28
C LYS A 100 5.21 1.30 16.83
N ILE A 101 4.12 0.75 16.29
CA ILE A 101 3.64 1.13 14.95
C ILE A 101 3.18 2.58 14.94
N TYR A 102 2.43 3.01 15.95
CA TYR A 102 2.02 4.40 16.10
C TYR A 102 3.22 5.36 16.19
N TRP A 103 4.27 4.99 16.93
CA TRP A 103 5.52 5.77 16.98
C TRP A 103 6.19 5.90 15.60
N GLU A 104 6.23 4.83 14.80
CA GLU A 104 6.78 4.91 13.44
C GLU A 104 5.91 5.76 12.50
N ILE A 105 4.58 5.72 12.64
CA ILE A 105 3.66 6.58 11.87
C ILE A 105 3.90 8.06 12.21
N LEU A 106 4.14 8.38 13.49
CA LEU A 106 4.50 9.74 13.91
C LEU A 106 5.82 10.19 13.28
N LYS A 107 6.85 9.32 13.26
CA LYS A 107 8.11 9.60 12.57
C LYS A 107 7.92 9.87 11.07
N LEU A 108 7.01 9.14 10.40
CA LEU A 108 6.68 9.43 9.00
C LEU A 108 6.11 10.85 8.84
N LYS A 109 5.21 11.25 9.75
CA LYS A 109 4.61 12.60 9.76
C LYS A 109 5.68 13.68 9.97
N GLU A 110 6.56 13.50 10.95
CA GLU A 110 7.69 14.41 11.22
C GLU A 110 8.62 14.56 10.00
N GLN A 111 8.73 13.51 9.19
CA GLN A 111 9.53 13.50 7.95
C GLN A 111 8.75 13.96 6.72
N ASN A 112 7.51 14.46 6.88
CA ASN A 112 6.62 14.86 5.80
C ASN A 112 6.36 13.73 4.77
N ILE A 113 6.42 12.48 5.20
CA ILE A 113 6.09 11.32 4.38
C ILE A 113 4.61 11.00 4.59
N LYS A 114 3.83 11.21 3.52
CA LYS A 114 2.39 10.95 3.53
C LYS A 114 2.13 9.46 3.54
N ALA A 115 1.37 9.02 4.53
CA ALA A 115 0.92 7.65 4.64
C ALA A 115 -0.55 7.58 5.06
N MET A 116 -1.23 6.59 4.53
CA MET A 116 -2.50 6.11 5.06
C MET A 116 -2.32 4.69 5.55
N TYR A 117 -3.13 4.28 6.52
CA TYR A 117 -2.99 2.96 7.11
C TYR A 117 -4.31 2.44 7.65
N TYR A 118 -4.41 1.12 7.75
CA TYR A 118 -5.44 0.45 8.54
C TYR A 118 -4.85 -0.74 9.28
N PHE A 119 -5.52 -1.15 10.36
CA PHE A 119 -5.25 -2.43 11.03
C PHE A 119 -6.17 -3.50 10.46
N LYS A 120 -5.61 -4.66 10.10
CA LYS A 120 -6.30 -5.72 9.35
C LYS A 120 -7.65 -6.15 9.95
N ASP A 121 -7.76 -6.16 11.27
CA ASP A 121 -8.98 -6.60 11.96
C ASP A 121 -10.02 -5.48 12.13
N LYS A 122 -9.65 -4.22 11.85
CA LYS A 122 -10.52 -3.05 11.97
C LYS A 122 -11.04 -2.57 10.61
N ASN A 123 -10.23 -2.69 9.56
CA ASN A 123 -10.53 -2.18 8.21
C ASN A 123 -10.94 -0.69 8.14
N GLU A 124 -10.59 0.08 9.16
CA GLU A 124 -10.79 1.53 9.22
C GLU A 124 -9.50 2.23 8.75
N VAL A 125 -9.64 3.10 7.75
CA VAL A 125 -8.50 3.81 7.16
C VAL A 125 -8.24 5.12 7.88
N HIS A 126 -7.02 5.28 8.38
CA HIS A 126 -6.50 6.48 9.01
C HIS A 126 -5.44 7.16 8.13
N ARG A 127 -5.17 8.44 8.41
CA ARG A 127 -4.17 9.26 7.70
C ARG A 127 -3.18 9.86 8.70
N ASN A 128 -1.92 10.00 8.32
CA ASN A 128 -0.91 10.63 9.17
C ASN A 128 -0.70 12.14 8.91
N PHE A 129 -1.44 12.74 7.99
CA PHE A 129 -1.32 14.14 7.55
C PHE A 129 -2.65 14.87 7.61
#